data_AF-A0A370ID30-F1
#
_entry.id   AF-A0A370ID30-F1
#
_cell.length_a   1.000
_cell.length_b   1.000
_cell.length_c   1.000
_cell.angle_alpha   90.00
_cell.angle_beta   90.00
_cell.angle_gamma   90.00
#
_symmetry.space_group_name_H-M   'P 1'
#
loop_
_entity.id
_entity.type
_entity.pdbx_description
1 polymer ?
#
loop_
_entity_poly.entity_id
_entity_poly.type
_entity_poly.pdbx_seq_one_letter_code
_entity_poly.pdbx_strand_id
1 'polypeptide(L)'
;MGSDSHATETRGAAALLADSRIGVNDKVAAAVTRWVGSMRAVYVVLTVFSAYMALAALWEPLRRFDPYPFPFLLFMNNVAQLVLCLVILVGQRVVSAAADRRAVQTYENAEAIFAQVADLQAHLDRHDRALSRGLSLLESSAHPWIEQHRVRHPPLARDQAITRNDRIAAWLTMRLGSVWAFYLAAGTQVVWIALAAAGVQRFDRYPFLFMTFLSTLTQLLFMIVIMVGQDVLGRTADRRSEQTYLDAQAVLHECRRMKERLTAQDLVIDSLTGYAATQVTERLARAVHDAGERVAHQARAHAAMTTGEVPEQAEVLRPWGELLEPERETARLRARDIGEDLAEIGCFMVPAIHPALDADLDDDQVQVLARLEYDRWAEDVDDAPVWDELPDSDRLPHLQAARQIPIVVAQAGFQVLRGTPSGRLAQRRPSHTVNVGVGRRA
;
A
#
# COMPACT_ATOMS: atom_id res chain seq x y z
N MET A 1 -12.76 15.51 -4.07
CA MET A 1 -11.91 16.09 -5.14
C MET A 1 -10.99 17.24 -4.69
N GLY A 2 -10.92 17.61 -3.40
CA GLY A 2 -10.05 18.71 -2.92
C GLY A 2 -8.76 18.31 -2.18
N SER A 3 -8.49 17.01 -2.01
CA SER A 3 -7.31 16.51 -1.28
C SER A 3 -6.07 16.40 -2.19
N ASP A 4 -6.26 16.01 -3.45
CA ASP A 4 -5.14 15.75 -4.37
C ASP A 4 -4.48 17.03 -4.89
N SER A 5 -5.22 18.15 -4.97
CA SER A 5 -4.68 19.44 -5.41
C SER A 5 -3.68 20.01 -4.39
N HIS A 6 -3.99 19.95 -3.10
CA HIS A 6 -3.09 20.44 -2.04
C HIS A 6 -1.83 19.58 -1.86
N ALA A 7 -1.95 18.25 -2.01
CA ALA A 7 -0.80 17.33 -1.97
C ALA A 7 0.13 17.49 -3.18
N THR A 8 -0.42 17.84 -4.35
CA THR A 8 0.35 18.06 -5.58
C THR A 8 1.04 19.42 -5.56
N GLU A 9 0.39 20.47 -5.07
CA GLU A 9 1.00 21.80 -4.90
C GLU A 9 2.13 21.80 -3.87
N THR A 10 1.97 21.10 -2.74
CA THR A 10 3.02 20.99 -1.72
C THR A 10 4.23 20.19 -2.19
N ARG A 11 4.03 19.10 -2.97
CA ARG A 11 5.14 18.37 -3.62
C ARG A 11 5.85 19.20 -4.68
N GLY A 12 5.10 19.93 -5.51
CA GLY A 12 5.66 20.85 -6.51
C GLY A 12 6.45 21.99 -5.88
N ALA A 13 5.92 22.60 -4.81
CA ALA A 13 6.59 23.65 -4.06
C ALA A 13 7.84 23.15 -3.32
N ALA A 14 7.81 21.96 -2.73
CA ALA A 14 8.99 21.35 -2.09
C ALA A 14 10.09 21.00 -3.10
N ALA A 15 9.73 20.52 -4.29
CA ALA A 15 10.67 20.26 -5.37
C ALA A 15 11.29 21.57 -5.92
N LEU A 16 10.49 22.63 -6.08
CA LEU A 16 10.96 23.96 -6.49
C LEU A 16 11.87 24.61 -5.42
N LEU A 17 11.59 24.42 -4.13
CA LEU A 17 12.41 24.90 -3.02
C LEU A 17 13.71 24.11 -2.81
N ALA A 18 13.75 22.84 -3.24
CA ALA A 18 14.96 22.03 -3.22
C ALA A 18 15.90 22.38 -4.39
N ASP A 19 15.33 22.75 -5.55
CA ASP A 19 16.07 23.13 -6.76
C ASP A 19 16.57 24.59 -6.73
N SER A 20 15.94 25.45 -5.92
CA SER A 20 16.35 26.85 -5.74
C SER A 20 17.59 27.06 -4.87
N ARG A 21 18.11 26.00 -4.22
CA ARG A 21 19.36 26.05 -3.42
C ARG A 21 20.62 25.63 -4.17
N ILE A 22 20.51 25.22 -5.43
CA ILE A 22 21.66 24.82 -6.25
C ILE A 22 22.07 26.03 -7.11
N GLY A 23 23.25 26.59 -6.86
CA GLY A 23 23.74 27.74 -7.62
C GLY A 23 23.84 27.44 -9.11
N VAL A 24 23.71 28.45 -9.96
CA VAL A 24 23.83 28.29 -11.43
C VAL A 24 25.14 27.58 -11.81
N ASN A 25 26.23 27.91 -11.11
CA ASN A 25 27.54 27.28 -11.30
C ASN A 25 27.54 25.77 -10.98
N ASP A 26 26.80 25.36 -9.95
CA ASP A 26 26.67 23.94 -9.56
C ASP A 26 25.86 23.15 -10.60
N LYS A 27 24.82 23.76 -11.18
CA LYS A 27 24.03 23.16 -12.27
C LYS A 27 24.87 22.97 -13.53
N VAL A 28 25.67 23.97 -13.90
CA VAL A 28 26.60 23.89 -15.03
C VAL A 28 27.66 22.80 -14.78
N ALA A 29 28.28 22.80 -13.59
CA ALA A 29 29.29 21.80 -13.25
C ALA A 29 28.73 20.37 -13.29
N ALA A 30 27.52 20.15 -12.76
CA ALA A 30 26.86 18.86 -12.82
C ALA A 30 26.50 18.43 -14.25
N ALA A 31 26.06 19.36 -15.10
CA ALA A 31 25.74 19.08 -16.50
C ALA A 31 26.99 18.71 -17.32
N VAL A 32 28.08 19.48 -17.17
CA VAL A 32 29.36 19.19 -17.82
C VAL A 32 29.91 17.85 -17.34
N THR A 33 29.89 17.58 -16.03
CA THR A 33 30.35 16.30 -15.47
C THR A 33 29.58 15.11 -16.07
N ARG A 34 28.26 15.24 -16.23
CA ARG A 34 27.42 14.20 -16.83
C ARG A 34 27.73 13.99 -18.32
N TRP A 35 27.97 15.06 -19.06
CA TRP A 35 28.36 14.97 -20.47
C TRP A 35 29.73 14.30 -20.62
N VAL A 36 30.73 14.76 -19.86
CA VAL A 36 32.11 14.22 -19.87
C VAL A 36 32.14 12.75 -19.49
N GLY A 37 31.34 12.33 -18.50
CA GLY A 37 31.21 10.94 -18.10
C GLY A 37 30.50 10.03 -19.11
N SER A 38 30.04 10.55 -20.25
CA SER A 38 29.33 9.78 -21.27
C SER A 38 30.27 9.27 -22.38
N MET A 39 29.97 8.09 -22.93
CA MET A 39 30.70 7.54 -24.09
C MET A 39 30.67 8.45 -25.31
N ARG A 40 29.62 9.28 -25.46
CA ARG A 40 29.51 10.25 -26.56
C ARG A 40 30.59 11.32 -26.50
N ALA A 41 30.96 11.79 -25.30
CA ALA A 41 32.02 12.77 -25.14
C ALA A 41 33.37 12.20 -25.58
N VAL A 42 33.65 10.92 -25.26
CA VAL A 42 34.87 10.22 -25.70
C VAL A 42 34.97 10.20 -27.22
N TYR A 43 33.90 9.82 -27.93
CA TYR A 43 33.91 9.80 -29.40
C TYR A 43 34.11 11.21 -29.99
N VAL A 44 33.43 12.23 -29.45
CA VAL A 44 33.58 13.62 -29.91
C VAL A 44 35.03 14.09 -29.76
N VAL A 45 35.63 13.88 -28.59
CA VAL A 45 37.03 14.27 -28.34
C VAL A 45 37.98 13.51 -29.27
N LEU A 46 37.82 12.20 -29.40
CA LEU A 46 38.67 11.38 -30.29
C LEU A 46 38.58 11.86 -31.74
N THR A 47 37.36 12.16 -32.22
CA THR A 47 37.16 12.69 -33.58
C THR A 47 37.79 14.06 -33.76
N VAL A 48 37.65 14.97 -32.79
CA VAL A 48 38.26 16.31 -32.85
C VAL A 48 39.79 16.23 -32.90
N PHE A 49 40.41 15.41 -32.04
CA PHE A 49 41.87 15.22 -32.03
C PHE A 49 42.37 14.58 -33.33
N SER A 50 41.69 13.51 -33.79
CA SER A 50 42.02 12.84 -35.04
C SER A 50 41.88 13.78 -36.25
N ALA A 51 40.82 14.58 -36.28
CA ALA A 51 40.58 15.56 -37.34
C ALA A 51 41.63 16.68 -37.34
N TYR A 52 42.05 17.18 -36.16
CA TYR A 52 43.11 18.17 -36.07
C TYR A 52 44.45 17.61 -36.56
N MET A 53 44.81 16.40 -36.14
CA MET A 53 46.05 15.73 -36.60
C MET A 53 46.03 15.50 -38.11
N ALA A 54 44.90 15.06 -38.66
CA ALA A 54 44.72 14.88 -40.10
C ALA A 54 44.84 16.23 -40.84
N LEU A 55 44.21 17.28 -40.33
CA LEU A 55 44.28 18.62 -40.91
C LEU A 55 45.71 19.17 -40.88
N ALA A 56 46.47 18.99 -39.79
CA ALA A 56 47.86 19.40 -39.71
C ALA A 56 48.77 18.60 -40.67
N ALA A 57 48.43 17.34 -40.94
CA ALA A 57 49.12 16.50 -41.92
C ALA A 57 48.78 16.86 -43.38
N LEU A 58 47.64 17.52 -43.64
CA LEU A 58 47.18 17.91 -44.97
C LEU A 58 47.47 19.39 -45.29
N TRP A 59 47.50 20.27 -44.27
CA TRP A 59 47.65 21.72 -44.42
C TRP A 59 48.99 22.23 -43.91
N GLU A 60 49.80 22.78 -44.82
CA GLU A 60 51.14 23.29 -44.54
C GLU A 60 51.18 24.49 -43.56
N PRO A 61 50.25 25.48 -43.61
CA PRO A 61 50.24 26.57 -42.65
C PRO A 61 50.05 26.08 -41.20
N LEU A 62 49.17 25.09 -41.02
CA LEU A 62 48.88 24.52 -39.70
C LEU A 62 50.07 23.71 -39.17
N ARG A 63 50.78 22.99 -40.04
CA ARG A 63 52.00 22.26 -39.68
C ARG A 63 53.14 23.18 -39.23
N ARG A 64 53.27 24.37 -39.83
CA ARG A 64 54.27 25.37 -39.41
C ARG A 64 53.89 26.02 -38.07
N PHE A 65 52.58 26.21 -37.84
CA PHE A 65 52.08 26.77 -36.59
C PHE A 65 52.24 25.80 -35.41
N ASP A 66 51.92 24.52 -35.61
CA ASP A 66 51.97 23.49 -34.57
C ASP A 66 52.70 22.24 -35.09
N PRO A 67 54.04 22.25 -35.13
CA PRO A 67 54.83 21.15 -35.66
C PRO A 67 54.74 19.93 -34.75
N TYR A 68 54.78 18.72 -35.33
CA TYR A 68 54.85 17.47 -34.56
C TYR A 68 56.02 17.53 -33.55
N PRO A 69 55.80 17.30 -32.24
CA PRO A 69 54.71 16.55 -31.59
C PRO A 69 53.49 17.39 -31.11
N PHE A 70 53.14 18.47 -31.80
CA PHE A 70 52.01 19.36 -31.54
C PHE A 70 52.03 20.09 -30.17
N PRO A 71 53.05 20.91 -29.86
CA PRO A 71 53.14 21.65 -28.59
C PRO A 71 51.90 22.50 -28.26
N PHE A 72 51.26 23.12 -29.26
CA PHE A 72 50.07 23.94 -29.03
C PHE A 72 48.86 23.09 -28.68
N LEU A 73 48.64 21.98 -29.40
CA LEU A 73 47.59 21.02 -29.06
C LEU A 73 47.80 20.46 -27.64
N LEU A 74 49.03 20.09 -27.29
CA LEU A 74 49.38 19.60 -25.95
C LEU A 74 49.09 20.64 -24.86
N PHE A 75 49.44 21.90 -25.11
CA PHE A 75 49.12 23.00 -24.21
C PHE A 75 47.60 23.19 -24.04
N MET A 76 46.85 23.24 -25.15
CA MET A 76 45.39 23.38 -25.12
C MET A 76 44.71 22.20 -24.43
N ASN A 77 45.19 20.98 -24.68
CA ASN A 77 44.74 19.78 -23.98
C ASN A 77 45.00 19.93 -22.47
N ASN A 78 46.21 20.32 -22.06
CA ASN A 78 46.55 20.46 -20.65
C ASN A 78 45.66 21.50 -19.93
N VAL A 79 45.44 22.66 -20.55
CA VAL A 79 44.54 23.70 -20.03
C VAL A 79 43.12 23.16 -19.88
N ALA A 80 42.59 22.55 -20.94
CA ALA A 80 41.26 21.97 -20.92
C ALA A 80 41.12 20.87 -19.87
N GLN A 81 42.12 19.99 -19.73
CA GLN A 81 42.11 18.86 -18.80
C GLN A 81 42.12 19.34 -17.33
N LEU A 82 42.91 20.37 -16.99
CA LEU A 82 42.94 20.93 -15.63
C LEU A 82 41.58 21.56 -15.26
N VAL A 83 41.03 22.37 -16.18
CA VAL A 83 39.70 22.96 -16.05
C VAL A 83 38.65 21.87 -15.87
N LEU A 84 38.70 20.83 -16.71
CA LEU A 84 37.77 19.71 -16.68
C LEU A 84 37.85 18.94 -15.36
N CYS A 85 39.05 18.65 -14.85
CA CYS A 85 39.23 17.99 -13.56
C CYS A 85 38.54 18.76 -12.43
N LEU A 86 38.70 20.09 -12.39
CA LEU A 86 38.07 20.94 -11.38
C LEU A 86 36.55 20.99 -11.53
N VAL A 87 36.06 21.12 -12.76
CA VAL A 87 34.62 21.11 -13.04
C VAL A 87 33.99 19.76 -12.67
N ILE A 88 34.66 18.64 -12.97
CA ILE A 88 34.25 17.30 -12.56
C ILE A 88 34.19 17.21 -11.04
N LEU A 89 35.23 17.66 -10.34
CA LEU A 89 35.29 17.59 -8.88
C LEU A 89 34.16 18.40 -8.22
N VAL A 90 33.87 19.60 -8.73
CA VAL A 90 32.72 20.41 -8.28
C VAL A 90 31.40 19.69 -8.61
N GLY A 91 31.23 19.21 -9.85
CA GLY A 91 30.00 18.56 -10.29
C GLY A 91 29.72 17.26 -9.53
N GLN A 92 30.74 16.45 -9.24
CA GLN A 92 30.64 15.26 -8.42
C GLN A 92 30.17 15.59 -7.00
N ARG A 93 30.75 16.62 -6.36
CA ARG A 93 30.30 17.07 -5.03
C ARG A 93 28.83 17.46 -5.01
N VAL A 94 28.38 18.22 -6.01
CA VAL A 94 26.97 18.65 -6.14
C VAL A 94 26.06 17.44 -6.32
N VAL A 95 26.42 16.52 -7.22
CA VAL A 95 25.66 15.28 -7.47
C VAL A 95 25.60 14.41 -6.22
N SER A 96 26.72 14.21 -5.52
CA SER A 96 26.79 13.45 -4.27
C SER A 96 25.95 14.10 -3.18
N ALA A 97 25.99 15.42 -3.01
CA ALA A 97 25.17 16.12 -2.02
C ALA A 97 23.67 16.06 -2.34
N ALA A 98 23.30 16.06 -3.62
CA ALA A 98 21.92 15.87 -4.06
C ALA A 98 21.47 14.40 -3.89
N ALA A 99 22.33 13.44 -4.17
CA ALA A 99 22.08 12.02 -3.89
C ALA A 99 21.93 11.77 -2.38
N ASP A 100 22.74 12.43 -1.55
CA ASP A 100 22.68 12.34 -0.09
C ASP A 100 21.34 12.85 0.45
N ARG A 101 20.91 14.04 0.01
CA ARG A 101 19.60 14.60 0.34
C ARG A 101 18.45 13.68 -0.08
N ARG A 102 18.49 13.17 -1.32
CA ARG A 102 17.46 12.24 -1.80
C ARG A 102 17.41 10.96 -0.98
N ALA A 103 18.57 10.43 -0.59
CA ALA A 103 18.62 9.20 0.18
C ALA A 103 18.06 9.38 1.60
N VAL A 104 18.38 10.51 2.26
CA VAL A 104 17.76 10.87 3.56
C VAL A 104 16.24 10.97 3.42
N GLN A 105 15.75 11.65 2.37
CA GLN A 105 14.31 11.73 2.10
C GLN A 105 13.67 10.35 1.87
N THR A 106 14.33 9.46 1.13
CA THR A 106 13.83 8.09 0.92
C THR A 106 13.75 7.33 2.24
N TYR A 107 14.74 7.49 3.12
CA TYR A 107 14.75 6.88 4.44
C TYR A 107 13.60 7.41 5.32
N GLU A 108 13.47 8.75 5.43
CA GLU A 108 12.38 9.38 6.19
C GLU A 108 11.00 8.98 5.67
N ASN A 109 10.83 8.88 4.34
CA ASN A 109 9.59 8.41 3.75
C ASN A 109 9.31 6.94 4.09
N ALA A 110 10.33 6.07 4.07
CA ALA A 110 10.19 4.68 4.48
C ALA A 110 9.80 4.57 5.95
N GLU A 111 10.44 5.34 6.83
CA GLU A 111 10.13 5.41 8.25
C GLU A 111 8.69 5.89 8.51
N ALA A 112 8.22 6.89 7.76
CA ALA A 112 6.83 7.35 7.84
C ALA A 112 5.83 6.25 7.44
N ILE A 113 6.13 5.48 6.39
CA ILE A 113 5.32 4.30 6.02
C ILE A 113 5.36 3.26 7.15
N PHE A 114 6.52 3.04 7.78
CA PHE A 114 6.65 2.09 8.90
C PHE A 114 5.81 2.51 10.11
N ALA A 115 5.79 3.79 10.45
CA ALA A 115 4.96 4.31 11.52
C ALA A 115 3.46 4.06 11.24
N GLN A 116 3.02 4.22 9.99
CA GLN A 116 1.64 3.93 9.59
C GLN A 116 1.29 2.45 9.65
N VAL A 117 2.20 1.56 9.19
CA VAL A 117 2.00 0.11 9.29
C VAL A 117 1.92 -0.34 10.75
N ALA A 118 2.78 0.21 11.62
CA ALA A 118 2.75 -0.09 13.05
C ALA A 118 1.45 0.39 13.72
N ASP A 119 0.91 1.55 13.32
CA ASP A 119 -0.39 2.02 13.81
C ASP A 119 -1.54 1.12 13.35
N LEU A 120 -1.52 0.68 12.09
CA LEU A 120 -2.44 -0.32 11.53
C LEU A 120 -2.39 -1.63 12.33
N GLN A 121 -1.20 -2.12 12.65
CA GLN A 121 -1.02 -3.30 13.50
C GLN A 121 -1.61 -3.09 14.89
N ALA A 122 -1.31 -1.97 15.55
CA ALA A 122 -1.85 -1.65 16.87
C ALA A 122 -3.39 -1.49 16.86
N HIS A 123 -3.96 -1.05 15.74
CA HIS A 123 -5.40 -1.02 15.54
C HIS A 123 -5.99 -2.44 15.40
N LEU A 124 -5.38 -3.30 14.57
CA LEU A 124 -5.78 -4.70 14.42
C LEU A 124 -5.64 -5.48 15.74
N ASP A 125 -4.55 -5.31 16.49
CA ASP A 125 -4.35 -5.95 17.79
C ASP A 125 -5.40 -5.51 18.84
N ARG A 126 -6.01 -4.33 18.67
CA ARG A 126 -7.17 -3.91 19.50
C ARG A 126 -8.45 -4.64 19.11
N HIS A 127 -8.69 -4.83 17.81
CA HIS A 127 -9.82 -5.63 17.33
C HIS A 127 -9.68 -7.09 17.75
N ASP A 128 -8.48 -7.66 17.61
CA ASP A 128 -8.18 -9.00 18.09
C ASP A 128 -8.49 -9.10 19.58
N ARG A 129 -7.99 -8.18 20.42
CA ARG A 129 -8.30 -8.20 21.86
C ARG A 129 -9.80 -8.12 22.18
N ALA A 130 -10.59 -7.42 21.37
CA ALA A 130 -12.04 -7.37 21.54
C ALA A 130 -12.72 -8.70 21.17
N LEU A 131 -12.21 -9.40 20.15
CA LEU A 131 -12.63 -10.76 19.74
C LEU A 131 -12.07 -11.84 20.69
N SER A 132 -10.90 -11.62 21.28
CA SER A 132 -10.09 -12.56 22.07
C SER A 132 -10.57 -12.79 23.50
N ARG A 133 -11.73 -12.26 23.93
CA ARG A 133 -12.35 -12.79 25.16
C ARG A 133 -12.65 -14.31 25.05
N GLY A 134 -12.56 -14.91 23.87
CA GLY A 134 -12.54 -16.38 23.66
C GLY A 134 -11.25 -17.01 23.10
N LEU A 135 -10.23 -16.24 22.69
CA LEU A 135 -9.04 -16.77 21.99
C LEU A 135 -7.75 -16.10 22.50
N SER A 136 -7.32 -16.50 23.69
CA SER A 136 -5.94 -16.34 24.16
C SER A 136 -5.07 -17.35 23.42
N LEU A 137 -4.44 -16.97 22.31
CA LEU A 137 -3.43 -17.87 21.73
C LEU A 137 -2.11 -17.29 21.25
N LEU A 138 -1.92 -15.99 21.03
CA LEU A 138 -0.57 -15.51 20.69
C LEU A 138 -0.31 -14.10 21.23
N GLU A 139 0.42 -14.04 22.35
CA GLU A 139 1.15 -12.85 22.80
C GLU A 139 2.03 -12.36 21.64
N SER A 140 1.67 -11.22 21.05
CA SER A 140 2.39 -10.65 19.92
C SER A 140 3.58 -9.85 20.44
N SER A 141 4.76 -10.49 20.55
CA SER A 141 6.02 -9.77 20.67
C SER A 141 6.46 -9.24 19.30
N ALA A 142 6.79 -7.95 19.26
CA ALA A 142 7.33 -7.28 18.08
C ALA A 142 8.65 -7.92 17.64
N HIS A 143 8.95 -7.91 16.34
CA HIS A 143 10.19 -8.48 15.85
C HIS A 143 11.40 -7.65 16.34
N PRO A 144 12.47 -8.30 16.86
CA PRO A 144 13.57 -7.64 17.56
C PRO A 144 14.29 -6.57 16.73
N TRP A 145 14.22 -6.68 15.40
CA TRP A 145 14.82 -5.73 14.48
C TRP A 145 14.08 -4.37 14.43
N ILE A 146 12.74 -4.33 14.62
CA ILE A 146 11.94 -3.09 14.64
C ILE A 146 12.22 -2.30 15.93
N GLU A 147 12.32 -2.98 17.07
CA GLU A 147 12.67 -2.35 18.35
C GLU A 147 14.11 -1.81 18.33
N GLN A 148 15.05 -2.53 17.70
CA GLN A 148 16.43 -2.08 17.56
C GLN A 148 16.59 -0.88 16.61
N HIS A 149 15.73 -0.73 15.59
CA HIS A 149 15.84 0.36 14.59
C HIS A 149 15.08 1.63 14.94
N ARG A 150 14.09 1.58 15.85
CA ARG A 150 13.42 2.79 16.39
C ARG A 150 14.40 3.78 17.06
N VAL A 151 15.64 3.35 17.31
CA VAL A 151 16.67 4.08 18.08
C VAL A 151 17.83 4.57 17.19
N ARG A 152 17.94 4.17 15.92
CA ARG A 152 19.09 4.52 15.06
C ARG A 152 18.73 5.59 14.03
N HIS A 153 19.43 6.73 14.11
CA HIS A 153 19.33 7.80 13.11
C HIS A 153 19.82 7.36 11.72
N PRO A 154 19.31 7.97 10.64
CA PRO A 154 19.78 7.70 9.29
C PRO A 154 21.30 7.88 9.16
N PRO A 155 22.01 6.95 8.49
CA PRO A 155 23.45 7.05 8.28
C PRO A 155 23.81 8.28 7.43
N LEU A 156 24.27 9.35 8.09
CA LEU A 156 24.75 10.57 7.44
C LEU A 156 26.17 10.36 6.90
N ALA A 157 26.43 10.90 5.70
CA ALA A 157 27.76 10.83 5.07
C ALA A 157 28.88 11.45 5.93
N ARG A 158 28.54 12.37 6.86
CA ARG A 158 29.48 13.03 7.78
C ARG A 158 29.95 12.12 8.91
N ASP A 159 29.12 11.17 9.34
CA ASP A 159 29.40 10.33 10.51
C ASP A 159 30.32 9.15 10.17
N GLN A 160 30.63 8.96 8.88
CA GLN A 160 31.28 7.75 8.34
C GLN A 160 32.65 7.99 7.71
N ALA A 161 33.20 9.21 7.78
CA ALA A 161 34.64 9.41 7.61
C ALA A 161 35.36 8.93 8.89
N ILE A 162 35.35 7.62 9.13
CA ILE A 162 35.81 7.01 10.39
C ILE A 162 37.34 6.97 10.43
N THR A 163 38.00 6.73 9.29
CA THR A 163 39.46 6.70 9.19
C THR A 163 40.04 8.10 9.04
N ARG A 164 41.22 8.34 9.62
CA ARG A 164 41.96 9.61 9.43
C ARG A 164 42.20 9.91 7.93
N ASN A 165 42.49 8.89 7.13
CA ASN A 165 42.70 9.02 5.69
C ASN A 165 41.41 9.44 4.96
N ASP A 166 40.26 8.88 5.33
CA ASP A 166 38.96 9.23 4.74
C ASP A 166 38.60 10.70 5.03
N ARG A 167 38.91 11.18 6.25
CA ARG A 167 38.72 12.59 6.63
C ARG A 167 39.60 13.53 5.83
N ILE A 168 40.87 13.17 5.64
CA ILE A 168 41.81 13.95 4.82
C ILE A 168 41.34 13.99 3.37
N ALA A 169 40.95 12.84 2.80
CA ALA A 169 40.44 12.75 1.44
C ALA A 169 39.17 13.58 1.25
N ALA A 170 38.19 13.47 2.16
CA ALA A 170 36.97 14.26 2.12
C ALA A 170 37.25 15.76 2.26
N TRP A 171 38.15 16.16 3.17
CA TRP A 171 38.54 17.56 3.35
C TRP A 171 39.20 18.14 2.09
N LEU A 172 40.14 17.39 1.50
CA LEU A 172 40.87 17.82 0.31
C LEU A 172 39.94 17.92 -0.90
N THR A 173 39.04 16.94 -1.06
CA THR A 173 37.97 16.95 -2.06
C THR A 173 37.05 18.17 -1.89
N MET A 174 36.67 18.53 -0.67
CA MET A 174 35.84 19.71 -0.41
C MET A 174 36.56 21.03 -0.71
N ARG A 175 37.87 21.11 -0.39
CA ARG A 175 38.67 22.32 -0.60
C ARG A 175 38.95 22.55 -2.09
N LEU A 176 39.35 21.50 -2.79
CA LEU A 176 39.65 21.53 -4.23
C LEU A 176 38.38 21.56 -5.10
N GLY A 177 37.28 20.96 -4.64
CA GLY A 177 35.96 21.01 -5.28
C GLY A 177 35.15 22.26 -4.95
N SER A 178 35.83 23.35 -4.59
CA SER A 178 35.19 24.65 -4.41
C SER A 178 35.18 25.43 -5.72
N VAL A 179 34.09 26.16 -5.98
CA VAL A 179 33.97 27.04 -7.16
C VAL A 179 35.11 28.09 -7.19
N TRP A 180 35.59 28.52 -6.02
CA TRP A 180 36.76 29.38 -5.90
C TRP A 180 38.07 28.73 -6.34
N ALA A 181 38.28 27.44 -6.05
CA ALA A 181 39.46 26.71 -6.53
C ALA A 181 39.48 26.61 -8.06
N PHE A 182 38.32 26.45 -8.69
CA PHE A 182 38.17 26.53 -10.14
C PHE A 182 38.62 27.90 -10.68
N TYR A 183 38.06 29.00 -10.16
CA TYR A 183 38.44 30.34 -10.60
C TYR A 183 39.90 30.68 -10.30
N LEU A 184 40.46 30.18 -9.20
CA LEU A 184 41.86 30.35 -8.85
C LEU A 184 42.77 29.66 -9.87
N ALA A 185 42.47 28.40 -10.23
CA ALA A 185 43.26 27.66 -11.21
C ALA A 185 43.16 28.28 -12.61
N ALA A 186 41.94 28.55 -13.08
CA ALA A 186 41.71 29.18 -14.39
C ALA A 186 42.31 30.59 -14.44
N GLY A 187 42.14 31.38 -13.38
CA GLY A 187 42.72 32.71 -13.25
C GLY A 187 44.24 32.68 -13.25
N THR A 188 44.86 31.73 -12.54
CA THR A 188 46.32 31.56 -12.55
C THR A 188 46.84 31.25 -13.95
N GLN A 189 46.12 30.43 -14.73
CA GLN A 189 46.49 30.15 -16.11
C GLN A 189 46.40 31.40 -17.01
N VAL A 190 45.29 32.14 -16.92
CA VAL A 190 45.11 33.38 -17.70
C VAL A 190 46.16 34.44 -17.32
N VAL A 191 46.43 34.59 -16.02
CA VAL A 191 47.46 35.52 -15.51
C VAL A 191 48.83 35.12 -16.03
N TRP A 192 49.18 33.83 -16.03
CA TRP A 192 50.45 33.35 -16.58
C TRP A 192 50.61 33.70 -18.07
N ILE A 193 49.57 33.44 -18.88
CA ILE A 193 49.55 33.76 -20.31
C ILE A 193 49.69 35.28 -20.52
N ALA A 194 48.98 36.09 -19.73
CA ALA A 194 49.01 37.54 -19.82
C ALA A 194 50.40 38.12 -19.45
N LEU A 195 51.03 37.62 -18.38
CA LEU A 195 52.37 38.05 -17.97
C LEU A 195 53.44 37.70 -19.01
N ALA A 196 53.33 36.52 -19.63
CA ALA A 196 54.24 36.11 -20.67
C ALA A 196 54.02 36.90 -21.98
N ALA A 197 52.77 37.19 -22.34
CA ALA A 197 52.42 38.03 -23.50
C ALA A 197 52.87 39.49 -23.32
N ALA A 198 52.78 40.03 -22.09
CA ALA A 198 53.27 41.36 -21.74
C ALA A 198 54.81 41.46 -21.67
N GLY A 199 55.53 40.35 -21.87
CA GLY A 199 57.00 40.32 -21.89
C GLY A 199 57.66 40.47 -20.51
N VAL A 200 56.88 40.46 -19.43
CA VAL A 200 57.36 40.55 -18.03
C VAL A 200 58.10 39.26 -17.65
N GLN A 201 57.60 38.11 -18.10
CA GLN A 201 58.19 36.80 -17.84
C GLN A 201 58.91 36.24 -19.07
N ARG A 202 60.24 36.24 -19.06
CA ARG A 202 61.09 35.73 -20.16
C ARG A 202 61.44 34.25 -20.07
N PHE A 203 61.19 33.61 -18.93
CA PHE A 203 61.60 32.23 -18.66
C PHE A 203 60.72 31.17 -19.36
N ASP A 204 59.42 31.45 -19.54
CA ASP A 204 58.46 30.50 -20.13
C ASP A 204 57.89 31.06 -21.42
N ARG A 205 58.58 30.82 -22.54
CA ARG A 205 58.17 31.31 -23.87
C ARG A 205 57.04 30.42 -24.42
N TYR A 206 56.11 31.04 -25.16
CA TYR A 206 55.10 30.31 -25.94
C TYR A 206 55.78 29.17 -26.71
N PRO A 207 55.35 27.91 -26.54
CA PRO A 207 54.03 27.43 -26.09
C PRO A 207 53.90 27.06 -24.58
N PHE A 208 54.66 27.71 -23.69
CA PHE A 208 54.53 27.59 -22.22
C PHE A 208 54.80 26.17 -21.67
N LEU A 209 55.97 25.63 -21.97
CA LEU A 209 56.36 24.28 -21.55
C LEU A 209 56.45 24.14 -20.02
N PHE A 210 56.90 25.18 -19.33
CA PHE A 210 57.05 25.13 -17.87
C PHE A 210 55.68 25.18 -17.17
N MET A 211 54.78 26.04 -17.64
CA MET A 211 53.38 26.05 -17.21
C MET A 211 52.72 24.68 -17.44
N THR A 212 52.91 24.11 -18.63
CA THR A 212 52.34 22.80 -18.99
C THR A 212 52.86 21.69 -18.07
N PHE A 213 54.16 21.70 -17.75
CA PHE A 213 54.77 20.78 -16.79
C PHE A 213 54.14 20.90 -15.39
N LEU A 214 54.06 22.13 -14.84
CA LEU A 214 53.50 22.37 -13.51
C LEU A 214 52.01 22.00 -13.41
N SER A 215 51.26 22.30 -14.46
CA SER A 215 49.84 21.95 -14.57
C SER A 215 49.65 20.43 -14.67
N THR A 216 50.49 19.72 -15.42
CA THR A 216 50.45 18.25 -15.50
C THR A 216 50.73 17.59 -14.14
N LEU A 217 51.67 18.13 -13.36
CA LEU A 217 51.93 17.66 -11.98
C LEU A 217 50.72 17.89 -11.06
N THR A 218 50.11 19.07 -11.14
CA THR A 218 48.92 19.42 -10.36
C THR A 218 47.74 18.51 -10.73
N GLN A 219 47.60 18.20 -12.01
CA GLN A 219 46.58 17.31 -12.52
C GLN A 219 46.74 15.88 -12.03
N LEU A 220 47.97 15.35 -11.98
CA LEU A 220 48.22 14.03 -11.41
C LEU A 220 47.74 13.97 -9.96
N LEU A 221 48.01 15.02 -9.18
CA LEU A 221 47.51 15.14 -7.82
C LEU A 221 45.98 15.17 -7.78
N PHE A 222 45.33 15.96 -8.64
CA PHE A 222 43.86 16.00 -8.72
C PHE A 222 43.26 14.64 -9.09
N MET A 223 43.89 13.88 -9.99
CA MET A 223 43.41 12.54 -10.33
C MET A 223 43.41 11.61 -9.12
N ILE A 224 44.49 11.62 -8.33
CA ILE A 224 44.58 10.83 -7.09
C ILE A 224 43.50 11.24 -6.10
N VAL A 225 43.31 12.56 -5.90
CA VAL A 225 42.29 13.07 -4.98
C VAL A 225 40.89 12.70 -5.44
N ILE A 226 40.59 12.83 -6.73
CA ILE A 226 39.29 12.46 -7.29
C ILE A 226 39.04 10.97 -7.08
N MET A 227 40.01 10.11 -7.42
CA MET A 227 39.87 8.66 -7.27
C MET A 227 39.62 8.23 -5.82
N VAL A 228 40.41 8.75 -4.87
CA VAL A 228 40.22 8.46 -3.44
C VAL A 228 38.91 9.06 -2.93
N GLY A 229 38.56 10.27 -3.36
CA GLY A 229 37.30 10.92 -3.01
C GLY A 229 36.09 10.09 -3.48
N GLN A 230 36.14 9.55 -4.69
CA GLN A 230 35.08 8.68 -5.23
C GLN A 230 34.97 7.35 -4.48
N ASP A 231 36.09 6.72 -4.14
CA ASP A 231 36.11 5.46 -3.37
C ASP A 231 35.53 5.64 -1.96
N VAL A 232 35.89 6.73 -1.27
CA VAL A 232 35.32 7.07 0.05
C VAL A 232 33.81 7.35 -0.05
N LEU A 233 33.37 8.10 -1.07
CA LEU A 233 31.94 8.37 -1.32
C LEU A 233 31.18 7.11 -1.79
N GLY A 234 31.83 6.19 -2.48
CA GLY A 234 31.23 4.92 -2.92
C GLY A 234 30.87 4.03 -1.74
N ARG A 235 31.79 3.90 -0.77
CA ARG A 235 31.53 3.10 0.44
C ARG A 235 30.34 3.60 1.27
N THR A 236 30.10 4.92 1.32
CA THR A 236 28.95 5.46 2.04
C THR A 236 27.65 5.17 1.30
N ALA A 237 27.67 5.21 -0.04
CA ALA A 237 26.53 4.80 -0.86
C ALA A 237 26.22 3.30 -0.71
N ASP A 238 27.25 2.44 -0.73
CA ASP A 238 27.11 1.00 -0.61
C ASP A 238 26.56 0.57 0.76
N ARG A 239 27.08 1.12 1.86
CA ARG A 239 26.53 0.80 3.19
C ARG A 239 25.10 1.27 3.38
N ARG A 240 24.75 2.41 2.77
CA ARG A 240 23.38 2.92 2.83
C ARG A 240 22.43 2.04 2.03
N SER A 241 22.85 1.54 0.87
CA SER A 241 22.04 0.63 0.07
C SER A 241 21.83 -0.70 0.80
N GLU A 242 22.86 -1.20 1.49
CA GLU A 242 22.76 -2.37 2.38
C GLU A 242 21.76 -2.14 3.51
N GLN A 243 21.84 -1.01 4.22
CA GLN A 243 20.89 -0.70 5.29
C GLN A 243 19.45 -0.58 4.75
N THR A 244 19.25 0.16 3.66
CA THR A 244 17.92 0.30 3.03
C THR A 244 17.36 -1.07 2.59
N TYR A 245 18.21 -1.98 2.11
CA TYR A 245 17.83 -3.34 1.74
C TYR A 245 17.39 -4.17 2.96
N LEU A 246 18.15 -4.13 4.05
CA LEU A 246 17.82 -4.81 5.30
C LEU A 246 16.51 -4.27 5.89
N ASP A 247 16.30 -2.96 5.84
CA ASP A 247 15.06 -2.30 6.27
C ASP A 247 13.85 -2.82 5.48
N ALA A 248 13.98 -2.86 4.15
CA ALA A 248 12.93 -3.40 3.29
C ALA A 248 12.66 -4.90 3.57
N GLN A 249 13.71 -5.69 3.83
CA GLN A 249 13.57 -7.12 4.12
C GLN A 249 12.79 -7.37 5.42
N ALA A 250 13.10 -6.62 6.48
CA ALA A 250 12.40 -6.73 7.76
C ALA A 250 10.91 -6.41 7.62
N VAL A 251 10.57 -5.38 6.84
CA VAL A 251 9.18 -4.98 6.62
C VAL A 251 8.43 -6.01 5.81
N LEU A 252 9.04 -6.55 4.77
CA LEU A 252 8.44 -7.64 4.00
C LEU A 252 8.19 -8.88 4.88
N HIS A 253 9.05 -9.15 5.84
CA HIS A 253 8.84 -10.22 6.81
C HIS A 253 7.63 -9.95 7.70
N GLU A 254 7.51 -8.74 8.26
CA GLU A 254 6.37 -8.35 9.08
C GLU A 254 5.05 -8.31 8.32
N CYS A 255 5.04 -7.80 7.09
CA CYS A 255 3.86 -7.85 6.23
C CYS A 255 3.40 -9.28 5.95
N ARG A 256 4.35 -10.22 5.75
CA ARG A 256 4.02 -11.64 5.57
C ARG A 256 3.39 -12.22 6.84
N ARG A 257 3.98 -11.96 8.01
CA ARG A 257 3.47 -12.41 9.30
C ARG A 257 2.07 -11.87 9.58
N MET A 258 1.84 -10.58 9.30
CA MET A 258 0.51 -9.96 9.43
C MET A 258 -0.52 -10.61 8.49
N LYS A 259 -0.14 -10.87 7.23
CA LYS A 259 -1.01 -11.57 6.28
C LYS A 259 -1.39 -12.97 6.78
N GLU A 260 -0.43 -13.73 7.30
CA GLU A 260 -0.69 -15.07 7.85
C GLU A 260 -1.68 -15.02 9.03
N ARG A 261 -1.54 -14.03 9.94
CA ARG A 261 -2.50 -13.82 11.03
C ARG A 261 -3.89 -13.47 10.53
N LEU A 262 -4.01 -12.54 9.58
CA LEU A 262 -5.30 -12.17 8.99
C LEU A 262 -5.99 -13.37 8.33
N THR A 263 -5.24 -14.18 7.58
CA THR A 263 -5.78 -15.41 6.98
C THR A 263 -6.26 -16.40 8.05
N ALA A 264 -5.54 -16.53 9.16
CA ALA A 264 -5.99 -17.38 10.28
C ALA A 264 -7.25 -16.82 10.96
N GLN A 265 -7.36 -15.49 11.11
CA GLN A 265 -8.56 -14.83 11.63
C GLN A 265 -9.77 -15.04 10.73
N ASP A 266 -9.60 -14.89 9.41
CA ASP A 266 -10.66 -15.09 8.43
C ASP A 266 -11.26 -16.50 8.53
N LEU A 267 -10.41 -17.52 8.69
CA LEU A 267 -10.86 -18.91 8.90
C LEU A 267 -11.66 -19.09 10.20
N VAL A 268 -11.24 -18.44 11.29
CA VAL A 268 -11.96 -18.51 12.57
C VAL A 268 -13.30 -17.80 12.46
N ILE A 269 -13.34 -16.60 11.86
CA ILE A 269 -14.59 -15.84 11.66
C ILE A 269 -15.57 -16.64 10.80
N ASP A 270 -15.10 -17.28 9.73
CA ASP A 270 -15.92 -18.15 8.88
C ASP A 270 -16.52 -19.31 9.70
N SER A 271 -15.69 -19.99 10.50
CA SER A 271 -16.16 -21.09 11.37
C SER A 271 -17.16 -20.63 12.45
N LEU A 272 -16.93 -19.47 13.07
CA LEU A 272 -17.82 -18.88 14.08
C LEU A 272 -19.14 -18.46 13.46
N THR A 273 -19.11 -17.91 12.24
CA THR A 273 -20.32 -17.53 11.51
C THR A 273 -21.16 -18.76 11.16
N GLY A 274 -20.52 -19.84 10.68
CA GLY A 274 -21.20 -21.12 10.45
C GLY A 274 -21.79 -21.75 11.72
N TYR A 275 -21.03 -21.74 12.82
CA TYR A 275 -21.50 -22.22 14.12
C TYR A 275 -22.68 -21.38 14.64
N ALA A 276 -22.57 -20.06 14.61
CA ALA A 276 -23.63 -19.15 15.03
C ALA A 276 -24.90 -19.36 14.20
N ALA A 277 -24.81 -19.45 12.87
CA ALA A 277 -25.96 -19.70 12.00
C ALA A 277 -26.65 -21.03 12.34
N THR A 278 -25.88 -22.08 12.62
CA THR A 278 -26.40 -23.40 13.01
C THR A 278 -27.11 -23.33 14.38
N GLN A 279 -26.50 -22.68 15.37
CA GLN A 279 -27.07 -22.52 16.70
C GLN A 279 -28.32 -21.63 16.71
N VAL A 280 -28.33 -20.55 15.92
CA VAL A 280 -29.50 -19.69 15.72
C VAL A 280 -30.65 -20.51 15.14
N THR A 281 -30.38 -21.26 14.07
CA THR A 281 -31.38 -22.12 13.42
C THR A 281 -31.94 -23.14 14.40
N GLU A 282 -31.09 -23.81 15.18
CA GLU A 282 -31.52 -24.84 16.13
C GLU A 282 -32.35 -24.27 17.30
N ARG A 283 -31.98 -23.09 17.82
CA ARG A 283 -32.76 -22.40 18.87
C ARG A 283 -34.11 -21.95 18.35
N LEU A 284 -34.15 -21.41 17.14
CA LEU A 284 -35.37 -20.96 16.51
C LEU A 284 -36.28 -22.13 16.17
N ALA A 285 -35.73 -23.23 15.63
CA ALA A 285 -36.48 -24.46 15.35
C ALA A 285 -37.13 -25.03 16.61
N ARG A 286 -36.42 -25.02 17.74
CA ARG A 286 -36.97 -25.42 19.04
C ARG A 286 -38.11 -24.50 19.48
N ALA A 287 -37.94 -23.19 19.39
CA ALA A 287 -38.98 -22.23 19.77
C ALA A 287 -40.24 -22.36 18.88
N VAL A 288 -40.05 -22.59 17.58
CA VAL A 288 -41.12 -22.85 16.61
C VAL A 288 -41.88 -24.12 16.97
N HIS A 289 -41.18 -25.20 17.27
CA HIS A 289 -41.79 -26.46 17.70
C HIS A 289 -42.56 -26.31 19.01
N ASP A 290 -41.95 -25.70 20.03
CA ASP A 290 -42.58 -25.49 21.33
C ASP A 290 -43.85 -24.61 21.21
N ALA A 291 -43.85 -23.62 20.32
CA ALA A 291 -45.03 -22.81 20.03
C ALA A 291 -46.12 -23.61 19.30
N GLY A 292 -45.74 -24.36 18.27
CA GLY A 292 -46.67 -25.22 17.53
C GLY A 292 -47.32 -26.29 18.40
N GLU A 293 -46.54 -26.98 19.24
CA GLU A 293 -47.07 -27.99 20.18
C GLU A 293 -48.00 -27.39 21.22
N ARG A 294 -47.74 -26.16 21.71
CA ARG A 294 -48.68 -25.48 22.61
C ARG A 294 -50.03 -25.21 21.95
N VAL A 295 -50.04 -24.74 20.71
CA VAL A 295 -51.27 -24.51 19.93
C VAL A 295 -51.99 -25.82 19.67
N ALA A 296 -51.27 -26.87 19.24
CA ALA A 296 -51.85 -28.17 18.99
C ALA A 296 -52.39 -28.83 20.27
N HIS A 297 -51.70 -28.68 21.40
CA HIS A 297 -52.18 -29.15 22.71
C HIS A 297 -53.45 -28.40 23.14
N GLN A 298 -53.52 -27.08 22.97
CA GLN A 298 -54.73 -26.31 23.24
C GLN A 298 -55.91 -26.76 22.38
N ALA A 299 -55.68 -27.02 21.09
CA ALA A 299 -56.71 -27.53 20.18
C ALA A 299 -57.20 -28.93 20.60
N ARG A 300 -56.28 -29.85 20.97
CA ARG A 300 -56.62 -31.17 21.49
C ARG A 300 -57.40 -31.10 22.80
N ALA A 301 -56.99 -30.25 23.74
CA ALA A 301 -57.67 -30.04 25.01
C ALA A 301 -59.06 -29.45 24.80
N HIS A 302 -59.21 -28.48 23.89
CA HIS A 302 -60.51 -27.91 23.54
C HIS A 302 -61.43 -28.95 22.89
N ALA A 303 -60.91 -29.74 21.93
CA ALA A 303 -61.65 -30.83 21.33
C ALA A 303 -62.14 -31.82 22.41
N ALA A 304 -61.25 -32.30 23.27
CA ALA A 304 -61.60 -33.20 24.36
C ALA A 304 -62.68 -32.64 25.31
N MET A 305 -62.64 -31.34 25.61
CA MET A 305 -63.67 -30.67 26.42
C MET A 305 -65.03 -30.56 25.71
N THR A 306 -65.05 -30.48 24.38
CA THR A 306 -66.27 -30.29 23.58
C THR A 306 -66.92 -31.59 23.10
N THR A 307 -66.13 -32.61 22.75
CA THR A 307 -66.63 -33.91 22.26
C THR A 307 -66.65 -35.01 23.32
N GLY A 308 -65.98 -34.83 24.47
CA GLY A 308 -65.99 -35.78 25.59
C GLY A 308 -65.12 -37.03 25.40
N GLU A 309 -64.51 -37.21 24.23
CA GLU A 309 -63.49 -38.23 23.97
C GLU A 309 -62.09 -37.64 24.22
N VAL A 310 -61.30 -38.30 25.07
CA VAL A 310 -59.91 -37.91 25.35
C VAL A 310 -58.99 -38.84 24.55
N PRO A 311 -58.31 -38.37 23.49
CA PRO A 311 -57.27 -39.15 22.83
C PRO A 311 -56.17 -39.54 23.83
N GLU A 312 -55.60 -40.75 23.73
CA GLU A 312 -54.51 -41.23 24.61
C GLU A 312 -53.26 -40.30 24.63
N GLN A 313 -53.16 -39.39 23.66
CA GLN A 313 -52.05 -38.44 23.48
C GLN A 313 -52.45 -37.00 23.87
N ALA A 314 -53.60 -36.80 24.52
CA ALA A 314 -54.16 -35.47 24.78
C ALA A 314 -53.37 -34.65 25.82
N GLU A 315 -52.69 -35.29 26.77
CA GLU A 315 -52.11 -34.62 27.94
C GLU A 315 -50.61 -34.28 27.86
N VAL A 316 -49.87 -34.77 26.85
CA VAL A 316 -48.41 -34.65 26.84
C VAL A 316 -47.93 -33.66 25.77
N LEU A 317 -47.32 -32.56 26.21
CA LEU A 317 -46.49 -31.71 25.34
C LEU A 317 -45.26 -32.51 24.91
N ARG A 318 -45.08 -32.73 23.60
CA ARG A 318 -43.92 -33.47 23.08
C ARG A 318 -42.65 -32.60 23.16
N PRO A 319 -41.67 -32.94 24.01
CA PRO A 319 -40.44 -32.17 24.10
C PRO A 319 -39.61 -32.31 22.82
N TRP A 320 -38.86 -31.27 22.47
CA TRP A 320 -37.91 -31.28 21.34
C TRP A 320 -37.00 -32.51 21.28
N GLY A 321 -36.56 -33.01 22.45
CA GLY A 321 -35.65 -34.16 22.55
C GLY A 321 -36.29 -35.51 22.19
N GLU A 322 -37.61 -35.61 22.16
CA GLU A 322 -38.35 -36.85 21.86
C GLU A 322 -38.74 -36.96 20.37
N LEU A 323 -38.49 -35.91 19.59
CA LEU A 323 -38.82 -35.87 18.16
C LEU A 323 -37.91 -36.76 17.31
N LEU A 324 -38.51 -37.35 16.28
CA LEU A 324 -37.76 -38.04 15.23
C LEU A 324 -36.97 -37.03 14.39
N GLU A 325 -35.85 -37.47 13.83
CA GLU A 325 -34.98 -36.59 13.03
C GLU A 325 -35.64 -35.95 11.78
N PRO A 326 -36.55 -36.61 11.04
CA PRO A 326 -37.30 -35.92 9.98
C PRO A 326 -38.18 -34.78 10.49
N GLU A 327 -38.81 -34.91 11.67
CA GLU A 327 -39.65 -33.85 12.25
C GLU A 327 -38.80 -32.66 12.70
N ARG A 328 -37.62 -32.93 13.26
CA ARG A 328 -36.64 -31.88 13.61
C ARG A 328 -36.12 -31.16 12.38
N GLU A 329 -35.89 -31.86 11.28
CA GLU A 329 -35.45 -31.22 10.03
C GLU A 329 -36.52 -30.30 9.45
N THR A 330 -37.79 -30.70 9.47
CA THR A 330 -38.90 -29.82 9.08
C THR A 330 -38.96 -28.56 9.94
N ALA A 331 -38.76 -28.67 11.25
CA ALA A 331 -38.71 -27.52 12.14
C ALA A 331 -37.50 -26.60 11.87
N ARG A 332 -36.34 -27.17 11.49
CA ARG A 332 -35.16 -26.39 11.06
C ARG A 332 -35.39 -25.66 9.74
N LEU A 333 -36.08 -26.28 8.78
CA LEU A 333 -36.47 -25.63 7.52
C LEU A 333 -37.40 -24.45 7.81
N ARG A 334 -38.47 -24.67 8.58
CA ARG A 334 -39.39 -23.59 8.98
C ARG A 334 -38.68 -22.45 9.73
N ALA A 335 -37.69 -22.77 10.56
CA ALA A 335 -36.89 -21.75 11.22
C ALA A 335 -36.04 -20.90 10.24
N ARG A 336 -35.51 -21.49 9.17
CA ARG A 336 -34.79 -20.73 8.13
C ARG A 336 -35.74 -19.81 7.38
N ASP A 337 -36.91 -20.32 7.04
CA ASP A 337 -37.91 -19.58 6.28
C ASP A 337 -38.39 -18.32 7.02
N ILE A 338 -38.55 -18.38 8.36
CA ILE A 338 -38.89 -17.20 9.17
C ILE A 338 -37.91 -16.04 8.94
N GLY A 339 -36.61 -16.33 8.75
CA GLY A 339 -35.62 -15.31 8.45
C GLY A 339 -35.83 -14.65 7.07
N GLU A 340 -36.20 -15.45 6.07
CA GLU A 340 -36.48 -14.98 4.71
C GLU A 340 -37.79 -14.19 4.66
N ASP A 341 -38.82 -14.68 5.33
CA ASP A 341 -40.15 -14.06 5.46
C ASP A 341 -40.06 -12.69 6.13
N LEU A 342 -39.28 -12.59 7.21
CA LEU A 342 -39.02 -11.30 7.86
C LEU A 342 -38.26 -10.34 6.94
N ALA A 343 -37.29 -10.82 6.16
CA ALA A 343 -36.52 -9.99 5.24
C ALA A 343 -37.39 -9.41 4.11
N GLU A 344 -38.39 -10.16 3.65
CA GLU A 344 -39.33 -9.72 2.61
C GLU A 344 -40.18 -8.53 3.06
N ILE A 345 -40.61 -8.52 4.32
CA ILE A 345 -41.34 -7.39 4.93
C ILE A 345 -40.41 -6.26 5.42
N GLY A 346 -39.10 -6.34 5.15
CA GLY A 346 -38.10 -5.34 5.53
C GLY A 346 -37.67 -5.40 7.00
N CYS A 347 -37.95 -6.51 7.67
CA CYS A 347 -37.54 -6.78 9.04
C CYS A 347 -36.30 -7.70 9.05
N PHE A 348 -35.53 -7.68 10.13
CA PHE A 348 -34.44 -8.62 10.32
C PHE A 348 -34.33 -9.07 11.77
N MET A 349 -33.89 -10.31 11.94
CA MET A 349 -33.66 -10.91 13.24
C MET A 349 -32.27 -10.55 13.75
N VAL A 350 -32.19 -10.07 15.00
CA VAL A 350 -30.93 -9.79 15.70
C VAL A 350 -30.95 -10.39 17.10
N PRO A 351 -29.79 -10.74 17.67
CA PRO A 351 -29.71 -11.19 19.06
C PRO A 351 -30.31 -10.15 20.00
N ALA A 352 -31.09 -10.59 20.99
CA ALA A 352 -31.70 -9.69 21.96
C ALA A 352 -30.64 -9.17 22.96
N ILE A 353 -29.93 -8.09 22.61
CA ILE A 353 -28.93 -7.46 23.48
C ILE A 353 -29.61 -6.47 24.44
N HIS A 354 -30.74 -5.87 24.05
CA HIS A 354 -31.53 -4.96 24.88
C HIS A 354 -33.05 -5.15 24.67
N PRO A 355 -33.85 -5.34 25.74
CA PRO A 355 -35.27 -5.75 25.67
C PRO A 355 -36.27 -4.68 25.20
N ALA A 356 -35.82 -3.58 24.59
CA ALA A 356 -36.63 -2.36 24.41
C ALA A 356 -37.03 -2.05 22.95
N LEU A 357 -36.81 -2.97 22.00
CA LEU A 357 -37.07 -2.74 20.57
C LEU A 357 -37.88 -3.90 19.96
N ASP A 358 -39.01 -4.24 20.55
CA ASP A 358 -39.99 -5.12 19.89
C ASP A 358 -40.65 -4.36 18.74
N ALA A 359 -40.47 -4.83 17.51
CA ALA A 359 -41.27 -4.37 16.39
C ALA A 359 -42.63 -5.08 16.44
N ASP A 360 -43.68 -4.33 16.81
CA ASP A 360 -45.05 -4.81 16.63
C ASP A 360 -45.36 -4.90 15.14
N LEU A 361 -45.82 -6.04 14.63
CA LEU A 361 -46.13 -6.21 13.21
C LEU A 361 -47.48 -5.54 12.92
N ASP A 362 -47.53 -4.71 11.87
CA ASP A 362 -48.80 -4.13 11.40
C ASP A 362 -49.66 -5.21 10.72
N ASP A 363 -50.98 -4.98 10.64
CA ASP A 363 -51.92 -5.95 10.07
C ASP A 363 -51.60 -6.29 8.61
N ASP A 364 -51.12 -5.31 7.83
CA ASP A 364 -50.65 -5.52 6.45
C ASP A 364 -49.42 -6.45 6.40
N GLN A 365 -48.50 -6.31 7.36
CA GLN A 365 -47.28 -7.15 7.44
C GLN A 365 -47.63 -8.58 7.87
N VAL A 366 -48.57 -8.73 8.80
CA VAL A 366 -49.11 -10.03 9.21
C VAL A 366 -49.78 -10.73 8.03
N GLN A 367 -50.53 -9.99 7.20
CA GLN A 367 -51.19 -10.57 6.03
C GLN A 367 -50.17 -11.06 4.98
N VAL A 368 -49.09 -10.32 4.76
CA VAL A 368 -48.01 -10.75 3.85
C VAL A 368 -47.31 -12.00 4.37
N LEU A 369 -46.94 -12.04 5.66
CA LEU A 369 -46.32 -13.23 6.27
C LEU A 369 -47.23 -14.45 6.20
N ALA A 370 -48.52 -14.30 6.53
CA ALA A 370 -49.48 -15.39 6.47
C ALA A 370 -49.67 -15.94 5.06
N ARG A 371 -49.65 -15.06 4.05
CA ARG A 371 -49.70 -15.46 2.64
C ARG A 371 -48.45 -16.22 2.21
N LEU A 372 -47.26 -15.76 2.58
CA LEU A 372 -46.00 -16.43 2.24
C LEU A 372 -45.94 -17.84 2.81
N GLU A 373 -46.35 -18.03 4.07
CA GLU A 373 -46.42 -19.37 4.69
C GLU A 373 -47.50 -20.25 4.03
N TYR A 374 -48.65 -19.67 3.68
CA TYR A 374 -49.72 -20.40 3.01
C TYR A 374 -49.33 -20.85 1.60
N ASP A 375 -48.76 -19.96 0.80
CA ASP A 375 -48.35 -20.26 -0.58
C ASP A 375 -47.30 -21.39 -0.58
N ARG A 376 -46.38 -21.38 0.40
CA ARG A 376 -45.38 -22.44 0.60
C ARG A 376 -46.01 -23.78 1.01
N TRP A 377 -47.02 -23.76 1.87
CA TRP A 377 -47.79 -24.97 2.21
C TRP A 377 -48.60 -25.50 1.03
N ALA A 378 -49.18 -24.61 0.22
CA ALA A 378 -49.98 -24.94 -0.96
C ALA A 378 -49.15 -25.61 -2.07
N GLU A 379 -47.84 -25.33 -2.15
CA GLU A 379 -46.92 -26.01 -3.08
C GLU A 379 -46.77 -27.51 -2.80
N ASP A 380 -46.90 -27.93 -1.53
CA ASP A 380 -46.74 -29.31 -1.10
C ASP A 380 -48.06 -30.12 -1.15
N VAL A 381 -49.20 -29.46 -1.41
CA VAL A 381 -50.54 -30.06 -1.37
C VAL A 381 -51.20 -29.97 -2.73
N ASP A 382 -51.45 -31.13 -3.35
CA ASP A 382 -52.22 -31.22 -4.60
C ASP A 382 -53.63 -30.62 -4.41
N ASP A 383 -54.04 -29.75 -5.34
CA ASP A 383 -55.32 -29.04 -5.35
C ASP A 383 -55.57 -28.10 -4.16
N ALA A 384 -54.53 -27.51 -3.58
CA ALA A 384 -54.67 -26.47 -2.55
C ALA A 384 -55.43 -25.23 -3.08
N PRO A 385 -56.41 -24.69 -2.34
CA PRO A 385 -57.18 -23.52 -2.77
C PRO A 385 -56.31 -22.25 -2.82
N VAL A 386 -56.64 -21.30 -3.68
CA VAL A 386 -55.91 -20.04 -3.78
C VAL A 386 -56.20 -19.17 -2.54
N TRP A 387 -55.17 -18.51 -1.98
CA TRP A 387 -55.31 -17.66 -0.79
C TRP A 387 -56.48 -16.67 -0.85
N ASP A 388 -56.68 -16.06 -2.03
CA ASP A 388 -57.71 -15.05 -2.27
C ASP A 388 -59.14 -15.62 -2.32
N GLU A 389 -59.29 -16.94 -2.44
CA GLU A 389 -60.58 -17.66 -2.50
C GLU A 389 -60.99 -18.30 -1.16
N LEU A 390 -60.08 -18.33 -0.18
CA LEU A 390 -60.35 -18.88 1.16
C LEU A 390 -61.39 -18.05 1.93
N PRO A 391 -62.35 -18.69 2.63
CA PRO A 391 -63.20 -18.04 3.61
C PRO A 391 -62.36 -17.39 4.72
N ASP A 392 -62.86 -16.28 5.30
CA ASP A 392 -62.16 -15.58 6.38
C ASP A 392 -61.97 -16.46 7.64
N SER A 393 -62.83 -17.46 7.85
CA SER A 393 -62.66 -18.47 8.90
C SER A 393 -61.40 -19.31 8.73
N ASP A 394 -61.02 -19.57 7.48
CA ASP A 394 -59.97 -20.52 7.11
C ASP A 394 -58.62 -19.81 6.98
N ARG A 395 -58.64 -18.48 6.73
CA ARG A 395 -57.45 -17.62 6.82
C ARG A 395 -57.04 -17.30 8.25
N LEU A 396 -57.99 -17.35 9.19
CA LEU A 396 -57.78 -16.94 10.58
C LEU A 396 -56.62 -17.68 11.27
N PRO A 397 -56.44 -19.01 11.13
CA PRO A 397 -55.31 -19.73 11.71
C PRO A 397 -53.95 -19.28 11.15
N HIS A 398 -53.87 -19.01 9.84
CA HIS A 398 -52.64 -18.54 9.20
C HIS A 398 -52.25 -17.13 9.66
N LEU A 399 -53.23 -16.22 9.79
CA LEU A 399 -53.00 -14.88 10.35
C LEU A 399 -52.58 -14.94 11.82
N GLN A 400 -53.16 -15.86 12.60
CA GLN A 400 -52.76 -16.07 13.99
C GLN A 400 -51.34 -16.63 14.12
N ALA A 401 -50.95 -17.56 13.25
CA ALA A 401 -49.59 -18.09 13.19
C ALA A 401 -48.57 -16.97 12.88
N ALA A 402 -48.86 -16.14 11.87
CA ALA A 402 -48.03 -15.00 11.49
C ALA A 402 -47.85 -13.99 12.64
N ARG A 403 -48.91 -13.71 13.43
CA ARG A 403 -48.84 -12.84 14.62
C ARG A 403 -47.96 -13.40 15.74
N GLN A 404 -47.76 -14.71 15.79
CA GLN A 404 -46.93 -15.35 16.82
C GLN A 404 -45.44 -15.33 16.47
N ILE A 405 -45.06 -15.05 15.22
CA ILE A 405 -43.66 -15.06 14.77
C ILE A 405 -42.75 -14.20 15.68
N PRO A 406 -43.07 -12.92 16.01
CA PRO A 406 -42.23 -12.12 16.90
C PRO A 406 -42.06 -12.74 18.29
N ILE A 407 -43.11 -13.37 18.83
CA ILE A 407 -43.10 -14.04 20.13
C ILE A 407 -42.19 -15.27 20.10
N VAL A 408 -42.26 -16.05 19.02
CA VAL A 408 -41.41 -17.24 18.80
C VAL A 408 -39.93 -16.83 18.69
N VAL A 409 -39.65 -15.75 17.95
CA VAL A 409 -38.31 -15.19 17.80
C VAL A 409 -37.77 -14.68 19.15
N ALA A 410 -38.60 -14.01 19.94
CA ALA A 410 -38.28 -13.58 21.30
C ALA A 410 -37.95 -14.75 22.23
N GLN A 411 -38.71 -15.84 22.16
CA GLN A 411 -38.46 -17.06 22.95
C GLN A 411 -37.13 -17.73 22.58
N ALA A 412 -36.70 -17.62 21.33
CA ALA A 412 -35.38 -18.09 20.89
C ALA A 412 -34.22 -17.18 21.33
N GLY A 413 -34.50 -16.04 21.97
CA GLY A 413 -33.51 -15.07 22.44
C GLY A 413 -33.10 -14.03 21.39
N PHE A 414 -33.96 -13.82 20.38
CA PHE A 414 -33.75 -12.86 19.30
C PHE A 414 -34.86 -11.80 19.33
N GLN A 415 -34.64 -10.68 18.64
CA GLN A 415 -35.63 -9.62 18.48
C GLN A 415 -35.77 -9.29 17.00
N VAL A 416 -36.97 -8.89 16.59
CA VAL A 416 -37.27 -8.44 15.23
C VAL A 416 -37.09 -6.93 15.19
N LEU A 417 -36.21 -6.44 14.32
CA LEU A 417 -36.04 -5.01 14.06
C LEU A 417 -36.55 -4.66 12.66
N ARG A 418 -37.24 -3.53 12.54
CA ARG A 418 -37.52 -2.94 11.23
C ARG A 418 -36.25 -2.30 10.68
N GLY A 419 -35.91 -2.63 9.45
CA GLY A 419 -34.94 -1.84 8.70
C GLY A 419 -35.52 -0.47 8.39
N THR A 420 -34.79 0.59 8.71
CA THR A 420 -35.07 1.88 8.06
C THR A 420 -34.90 1.69 6.55
N PRO A 421 -35.80 2.24 5.70
CA PRO A 421 -35.62 2.23 4.25
C PRO A 421 -34.48 3.18 3.86
N SER A 422 -33.25 2.76 4.15
CA SER A 422 -32.02 3.44 3.80
C SER A 422 -31.11 2.44 3.12
N GLY A 423 -31.24 2.37 1.80
CA GLY A 423 -30.19 1.84 0.93
C GLY A 423 -30.21 0.32 0.70
N ARG A 424 -31.24 -0.19 0.02
CA ARG A 424 -30.98 -1.20 -1.03
C ARG A 424 -30.08 -0.53 -2.06
N LEU A 425 -28.76 -0.56 -1.83
CA LEU A 425 -27.79 -0.31 -2.88
C LEU A 425 -28.09 -1.31 -3.98
N ALA A 426 -28.47 -0.77 -5.12
CA ALA A 426 -28.54 -1.47 -6.38
C ALA A 426 -27.18 -2.12 -6.68
N GLN A 427 -27.00 -3.37 -6.24
CA GLN A 427 -26.14 -4.34 -6.91
C GLN A 427 -27.02 -5.41 -7.54
N ARG A 428 -27.93 -4.98 -8.42
CA ARG A 428 -28.16 -5.77 -9.63
C ARG A 428 -26.86 -5.71 -10.42
N ARG A 429 -26.05 -6.76 -10.35
CA ARG A 429 -25.00 -7.02 -11.35
C ARG A 429 -25.65 -6.88 -12.73
N PRO A 430 -25.16 -6.03 -13.64
CA PRO A 430 -25.53 -6.16 -15.03
C PRO A 430 -24.97 -7.50 -15.52
N SER A 431 -25.87 -8.40 -15.88
CA SER A 431 -25.57 -9.59 -16.66
C SER A 431 -24.98 -9.14 -18.00
N HIS A 432 -23.65 -9.03 -18.06
CA HIS A 432 -22.93 -9.00 -19.32
C HIS A 432 -23.08 -10.39 -19.96
N THR A 433 -24.15 -10.57 -20.74
CA THR A 433 -24.19 -11.55 -21.81
C THR A 433 -23.13 -11.17 -22.82
N VAL A 434 -21.96 -11.83 -22.73
CA VAL A 434 -20.97 -11.85 -23.80
C VAL A 434 -21.61 -12.59 -24.97
N ASN A 435 -22.07 -11.83 -25.95
CA ASN A 435 -22.56 -12.34 -27.22
C ASN A 435 -21.37 -12.90 -28.01
N VAL A 436 -21.15 -14.22 -27.94
CA VAL A 436 -20.21 -14.92 -28.80
C VAL A 436 -20.83 -14.99 -30.19
N GLY A 437 -20.60 -13.94 -30.98
CA GLY A 437 -20.91 -13.91 -32.40
C GLY A 437 -20.00 -14.91 -33.14
N VAL A 438 -20.59 -16.05 -33.48
CA VAL A 438 -20.04 -17.02 -34.44
C VAL A 438 -20.00 -16.36 -35.82
N GLY A 439 -18.85 -15.79 -36.18
CA GLY A 439 -18.54 -15.37 -37.54
C GLY A 439 -18.07 -16.55 -38.38
N ARG A 440 -19.00 -17.18 -39.11
CA ARG A 440 -18.72 -18.19 -40.13
C ARG A 440 -18.50 -17.49 -41.47
N ARG A 441 -17.27 -17.64 -42.00
CA ARG A 441 -16.76 -17.48 -43.38
C ARG A 441 -17.67 -16.87 -44.47
N ALA A 442 -17.09 -15.93 -45.22
CA ALA A 442 -16.92 -16.03 -46.67
C ALA A 442 -15.56 -15.44 -47.04
#